data_AF-A0A1Y4SAJ8-F1
#
_entry.id   AF-A0A1Y4SAJ8-F1
#
_cell.length_a   1.000
_cell.length_b   1.000
_cell.length_c   1.000
_cell.angle_alpha   90.00
_cell.angle_beta   90.00
_cell.angle_gamma   90.00
#
_symmetry.space_group_name_H-M   'P 1'
#
loop_
_entity.id
_entity.type
_entity.pdbx_description
1 polymer ?
#
loop_
_entity_poly.entity_id
_entity_poly.type
_entity_poly.pdbx_seq_one_letter_code
_entity_poly.pdbx_strand_id
1 'polypeptide(L)' 'MAQINLKDIQRIEKNRNIVHEKVHATYTVFQSDGEKYVQLDTYGRTGRENPEKLSQSIQLDSETASFLVDILRHEFNID' A
#
# COMPACT_ATOMS: atom_id res chain seq x y z
N MET A 1 -4.30 7.12 7.79
CA MET A 1 -2.89 6.97 7.37
C MET A 1 -2.24 5.95 8.28
N ALA A 2 -1.37 5.08 7.78
CA ALA A 2 -0.73 4.03 8.57
C ALA A 2 0.62 3.61 7.96
N GLN A 3 1.50 3.08 8.80
CA GLN A 3 2.67 2.28 8.41
C GLN A 3 2.46 0.83 8.86
N ILE A 4 3.11 -0.12 8.19
CA ILE A 4 3.01 -1.54 8.55
C ILE A 4 4.07 -1.84 9.61
N ASN A 5 3.66 -2.47 10.71
CA ASN A 5 4.61 -3.02 11.67
C ASN A 5 5.00 -4.43 11.26
N LEU A 6 6.27 -4.63 10.91
CA LEU A 6 6.79 -5.93 10.49
C LEU A 6 6.69 -7.03 11.57
N LYS A 7 6.57 -6.66 12.85
CA LYS A 7 6.41 -7.63 13.93
C LYS A 7 5.01 -8.26 13.97
N ASP A 8 4.01 -7.58 13.43
CA ASP A 8 2.60 -7.96 13.59
C ASP A 8 1.92 -8.36 12.27
N ILE A 9 2.58 -8.16 11.12
CA ILE A 9 2.06 -8.58 9.82
C ILE A 9 2.14 -10.11 9.68
N GLN A 10 1.02 -10.73 9.29
CA GLN A 10 0.92 -12.18 9.12
C GLN A 10 0.02 -12.55 7.95
N ARG A 11 0.35 -13.66 7.27
CA ARG A 11 -0.50 -14.23 6.22
C ARG A 11 -1.73 -14.86 6.85
N ILE A 12 -2.91 -14.52 6.35
CA ILE A 12 -4.18 -15.13 6.75
C ILE A 12 -4.90 -15.70 5.54
N GLU A 13 -5.57 -16.83 5.71
CA GLU A 13 -6.47 -17.39 4.71
C GLU A 13 -7.88 -16.85 4.93
N LYS A 14 -8.55 -16.45 3.83
CA LYS A 14 -9.91 -15.93 3.86
C LYS A 14 -10.85 -16.81 3.06
N ASN A 15 -12.04 -17.05 3.59
CA ASN A 15 -13.09 -17.81 2.89
C ASN A 15 -13.66 -17.06 1.67
N ARG A 16 -13.48 -15.73 1.60
CA ARG A 16 -13.94 -14.90 0.48
C ARG A 16 -13.00 -13.72 0.27
N ASN A 17 -12.60 -13.51 -0.99
CA ASN A 17 -11.89 -12.32 -1.46
C ASN A 17 -12.73 -11.62 -2.53
N ILE A 18 -12.59 -10.30 -2.66
CA ILE A 18 -13.25 -9.50 -3.69
C ILE A 18 -12.17 -8.77 -4.47
N VAL A 19 -12.21 -8.87 -5.80
CA VAL A 19 -11.34 -8.05 -6.66
C VAL A 19 -11.82 -6.61 -6.59
N HIS A 20 -10.96 -5.71 -6.14
CA HIS A 20 -11.28 -4.29 -6.05
C HIS A 20 -11.19 -3.63 -7.44
N GLU A 21 -12.02 -2.61 -7.66
CA GLU A 21 -11.92 -1.75 -8.84
C GLU A 21 -10.62 -0.94 -8.81
N LYS A 22 -10.06 -0.65 -9.99
CA LYS A 22 -8.93 0.28 -10.11
C LYS A 22 -9.43 1.70 -9.82
N VAL A 23 -8.71 2.42 -8.96
CA VAL A 23 -9.02 3.81 -8.59
C VAL A 23 -7.84 4.71 -8.92
N HIS A 24 -8.07 6.02 -8.95
CA HIS A 24 -6.98 6.98 -9.01
C HIS A 24 -6.07 6.81 -7.78
N ALA A 25 -4.77 6.96 -7.99
CA ALA A 25 -3.77 6.88 -6.96
C ALA A 25 -2.58 7.78 -7.31
N THR A 26 -1.93 8.31 -6.28
CA THR A 26 -0.68 9.07 -6.38
C THR A 26 0.36 8.43 -5.47
N TYR A 27 1.62 8.76 -5.71
CA TYR A 27 2.70 8.40 -4.80
C TYR A 27 3.57 9.62 -4.51
N THR A 28 4.11 9.66 -3.30
CA THR A 28 5.04 10.70 -2.85
C THR A 28 6.30 10.04 -2.31
N VAL A 29 7.46 10.63 -2.60
CA VAL A 29 8.75 10.22 -2.04
C VAL A 29 9.33 11.38 -1.26
N PHE A 30 9.72 11.14 -0.01
CA PHE A 30 10.28 12.18 0.86
C PHE A 30 11.30 11.60 1.84
N GLN A 31 12.04 12.48 2.51
CA GLN A 31 12.95 12.11 3.60
C GLN A 31 12.47 12.74 4.91
N SER A 32 12.58 12.00 6.01
CA SER A 32 12.36 12.49 7.38
C SER A 32 13.36 11.81 8.30
N ASP A 33 14.04 12.58 9.15
CA ASP A 33 14.97 12.05 10.15
C ASP A 33 16.07 11.12 9.58
N GLY A 34 16.51 11.41 8.35
CA GLY A 34 17.53 10.62 7.64
C GLY A 34 16.98 9.39 6.91
N GLU A 35 15.71 9.06 7.09
CA GLU A 35 15.05 7.91 6.48
C GLU A 35 14.24 8.33 5.24
N LYS A 36 14.23 7.46 4.21
CA LYS A 36 13.48 7.68 2.98
C LYS A 36 12.15 6.93 3.03
N TYR A 37 11.08 7.63 2.68
CA TYR A 37 9.73 7.09 2.66
C TYR A 37 9.11 7.16 1.27
N VAL A 38 8.27 6.16 0.98
CA VAL A 38 7.34 6.16 -0.15
C VAL A 38 5.92 6.06 0.42
N GLN A 39 5.07 7.04 0.10
CA GLN A 39 3.66 6.99 0.43
C GLN A 39 2.83 6.75 -0.83
N LEU A 40 1.89 5.81 -0.76
CA LEU A 40 0.87 5.55 -1.76
C LEU A 40 -0.47 6.06 -1.25
N ASP A 41 -1.10 6.92 -2.02
CA ASP A 41 -2.38 7.53 -1.71
C ASP A 41 -3.41 7.07 -2.74
N THR A 42 -4.54 6.55 -2.28
CA THR A 42 -5.65 6.12 -3.14
C THR A 42 -6.88 6.95 -2.87
N TYR A 43 -7.65 7.21 -3.92
CA TYR A 43 -8.78 8.13 -3.90
C TYR A 43 -10.11 7.39 -4.05
N GLY A 44 -11.21 8.11 -3.88
CA GLY A 44 -12.54 7.57 -4.10
C GLY A 44 -12.74 7.04 -5.52
N ARG A 45 -13.64 6.07 -5.68
CA ARG A 45 -14.09 5.63 -7.02
C ARG A 45 -14.64 6.82 -7.78
N THR A 46 -14.45 6.83 -9.10
CA THR A 46 -14.82 7.94 -10.00
C THR A 46 -16.30 8.32 -9.93
N GLY A 47 -17.18 7.41 -9.51
CA GLY A 47 -18.62 7.65 -9.32
C GLY A 47 -19.05 8.13 -7.93
N ARG A 48 -18.13 8.43 -7.01
CA ARG A 48 -18.47 9.07 -5.72
C ARG A 48 -18.70 10.56 -5.91
N GLU A 49 -19.47 11.16 -4.99
CA GLU A 49 -19.70 12.61 -4.95
C GLU A 49 -18.41 13.42 -4.81
N ASN A 50 -17.41 12.86 -4.10
CA ASN A 50 -16.09 13.48 -3.89
C ASN A 50 -14.96 12.50 -4.27
N PRO A 51 -14.70 12.29 -5.57
CA PRO A 51 -13.71 11.31 -6.04
C PRO A 51 -12.28 11.71 -5.66
N GLU A 52 -11.98 13.02 -5.60
CA GLU A 52 -10.68 13.57 -5.19
C GLU A 52 -10.37 13.43 -3.69
N LYS A 53 -11.33 12.95 -2.89
CA LYS A 53 -11.09 12.75 -1.46
C LYS A 53 -10.21 11.52 -1.26
N LEU A 54 -9.07 11.75 -0.59
CA LEU A 54 -8.19 10.70 -0.11
C LEU A 54 -8.96 9.64 0.69
N SER A 55 -8.85 8.39 0.27
CA SER A 55 -9.54 7.25 0.91
C SER A 55 -8.60 6.45 1.79
N GLN A 56 -7.40 6.15 1.32
CA GLN A 56 -6.40 5.36 2.06
C GLN A 56 -5.00 5.84 1.71
N SER A 57 -4.12 5.79 2.71
CA SER A 57 -2.68 6.07 2.56
C SER A 57 -1.88 4.98 3.22
N ILE A 58 -0.90 4.44 2.50
CA ILE A 58 0.08 3.47 2.98
C ILE A 58 1.45 4.10 2.82
N GLN A 59 2.20 4.20 3.92
CA GLN A 59 3.57 4.68 3.91
C GLN A 59 4.53 3.52 4.20
N LEU A 60 5.63 3.49 3.45
CA LEU A 60 6.67 2.46 3.51
C LEU A 60 8.03 3.12 3.73
N ASP A 61 8.76 2.62 4.72
CA ASP A 61 10.21 2.78 4.80
C ASP A 61 10.93 1.70 3.95
N SER A 62 12.26 1.74 3.95
CA SER A 62 13.06 0.80 3.14
C SER A 62 12.90 -0.66 3.57
N GLU A 63 12.79 -0.92 4.88
CA GLU A 63 12.69 -2.29 5.42
C GLU A 63 11.34 -2.92 5.03
N THR A 64 10.26 -2.19 5.27
CA THR A 64 8.90 -2.61 4.94
C THR A 64 8.71 -2.74 3.44
N ALA A 65 9.28 -1.83 2.65
CA ALA A 65 9.23 -1.92 1.19
C ALA A 65 9.92 -3.20 0.68
N SER A 66 11.10 -3.54 1.21
CA SER A 66 11.81 -4.77 0.84
C SER A 66 10.97 -6.01 1.16
N PHE A 67 10.41 -6.07 2.37
CA PHE A 67 9.56 -7.18 2.79
C PHE A 67 8.32 -7.36 1.89
N LEU A 68 7.66 -6.27 1.50
CA LEU A 68 6.52 -6.33 0.57
C LEU A 68 6.93 -6.78 -0.82
N VAL A 69 8.09 -6.32 -1.33
CA VAL A 69 8.63 -6.78 -2.62
C VAL A 69 8.86 -8.29 -2.60
N ASP A 70 9.42 -8.83 -1.51
CA ASP A 70 9.66 -10.27 -1.38
C ASP A 70 8.35 -11.07 -1.37
N ILE A 71 7.31 -10.59 -0.68
CA ILE A 71 5.96 -11.20 -0.74
C ILE A 71 5.44 -11.19 -2.17
N LEU A 72 5.49 -10.04 -2.85
CA LEU A 72 4.95 -9.91 -4.21
C LEU A 72 5.71 -10.79 -5.19
N ARG A 73 7.05 -10.85 -5.10
CA ARG A 73 7.88 -11.73 -5.91
C ARG A 73 7.53 -13.19 -5.70
N HIS A 74 7.39 -13.62 -4.46
CA HIS A 74 7.04 -15.00 -4.12
C HIS A 74 5.65 -15.38 -4.63
N GLU A 75 4.63 -14.57 -4.33
CA GLU A 75 3.23 -14.89 -4.65
C GLU A 75 2.91 -14.79 -6.15
N PHE A 76 3.62 -13.92 -6.89
CA PHE A 76 3.43 -13.76 -8.34
C PHE A 76 4.50 -14.46 -9.20
N ASN A 77 5.49 -15.12 -8.59
CA ASN A 77 6.66 -15.71 -9.27
C ASN A 77 7.38 -14.69 -10.19
N ILE A 78 7.70 -13.52 -9.62
CA ILE A 78 8.42 -12.44 -10.32
C ILE A 78 9.90 -12.50 -9.93
N ASP A 79 10.79 -12.50 -10.92
CA ASP A 79 12.25 -12.46 -10.76
C ASP A 79 12.78 -11.05 -10.36
#